data_AF-E9N6T5-F1
#
_entry.id   AF-E9N6T5-F1
#
_cell.length_a   1.000
_cell.length_b   1.000
_cell.length_c   1.000
_cell.angle_alpha   90.00
_cell.angle_beta   90.00
_cell.angle_gamma   90.00
#
_symmetry.space_group_name_H-M   'P 1'
#
loop_
_entity.id
_entity.type
_entity.pdbx_description
1 polymer ?
#
loop_
_entity_poly.entity_id
_entity_poly.type
_entity_poly.pdbx_seq_one_letter_code
_entity_poly.pdbx_strand_id
1 'polypeptide(L)'
;DTRRSGWHTLPVSHSIQSLLDTGGSIIDLRVSCPQCTEAGATPILVHTEGEQPGRERDQSHRPFLMVVLRPGMEEHARRRAKRGLECDGKMHICCKRQFYVNFKDIGWNDWIIAPPGYHANYCEGDCPSHVASITGSSLS
;
A
#
# COMPACT_ATOMS: atom_id res chain seq x y z
N ASP A 1 4.11 -32.53 10.39
CA ASP A 1 5.09 -33.40 9.74
C ASP A 1 6.47 -32.88 10.10
N THR A 2 7.16 -33.51 11.05
CA THR A 2 8.50 -33.10 11.52
C THR A 2 9.61 -33.88 10.80
N ARG A 3 9.26 -34.65 9.75
CA ARG A 3 10.22 -35.52 9.04
C ARG A 3 11.28 -34.76 8.26
N ARG A 4 11.10 -33.45 8.02
CA ARG A 4 12.03 -32.55 7.33
C ARG A 4 11.97 -31.16 7.94
N SER A 5 13.11 -30.47 7.99
CA SER A 5 13.16 -29.04 8.34
C SER A 5 12.35 -28.23 7.31
N GLY A 6 11.50 -27.34 7.79
CA GLY A 6 10.64 -26.54 6.93
C GLY A 6 9.94 -25.41 7.68
N TRP A 7 9.28 -24.55 6.91
CA TRP A 7 8.47 -23.47 7.46
C TRP A 7 7.11 -24.00 7.91
N HIS A 8 6.69 -23.58 9.10
CA HIS A 8 5.37 -23.86 9.64
C HIS A 8 4.63 -22.54 9.86
N THR A 9 3.38 -22.47 9.40
CA THR A 9 2.53 -21.29 9.55
C THR A 9 1.53 -21.52 10.67
N LEU A 10 1.47 -20.59 11.62
CA LEU A 10 0.51 -20.59 12.72
C LEU A 10 -0.49 -19.45 12.48
N PRO A 11 -1.78 -19.73 12.25
CA PRO A 11 -2.76 -18.69 12.01
C PRO A 11 -3.05 -17.92 13.31
N VAL A 12 -2.79 -16.60 13.29
CA VAL A 12 -3.02 -15.69 14.43
C VAL A 12 -3.98 -14.54 14.09
N SER A 13 -4.75 -14.68 13.01
CA SER A 13 -5.58 -13.60 12.44
C SER A 13 -6.55 -12.96 13.44
N HIS A 14 -7.21 -13.76 14.29
CA HIS A 14 -8.17 -13.25 15.27
C HIS A 14 -7.48 -12.41 16.36
N SER A 15 -6.35 -12.87 16.89
CA SER A 15 -5.57 -12.14 17.90
C SER A 15 -5.02 -10.84 17.34
N ILE A 16 -4.56 -10.84 16.08
CA ILE A 16 -4.07 -9.64 15.41
C ILE A 16 -5.22 -8.65 15.14
N GLN A 17 -6.40 -9.12 14.72
CA GLN A 17 -7.55 -8.24 14.51
C GLN A 17 -7.96 -7.55 15.83
N SER A 18 -8.10 -8.32 16.92
CA SER A 18 -8.44 -7.76 18.23
C SER A 18 -7.41 -6.75 18.75
N LEU A 19 -6.12 -6.99 18.49
CA LEU A 19 -5.06 -6.04 18.82
C LEU A 19 -5.20 -4.73 18.04
N LEU A 20 -5.45 -4.82 16.73
CA LEU A 20 -5.61 -3.64 15.88
C LEU A 20 -6.88 -2.86 16.21
N ASP A 21 -7.98 -3.55 16.52
CA ASP A 21 -9.26 -2.93 16.91
C ASP A 21 -9.15 -2.15 18.22
N THR A 22 -8.25 -2.57 19.12
CA THR A 22 -7.96 -1.86 20.39
C THR A 22 -6.88 -0.78 20.24
N GLY A 23 -6.36 -0.56 19.03
CA GLY A 23 -5.28 0.40 18.77
C GLY A 23 -3.91 -0.05 19.30
N GLY A 24 -3.77 -1.32 19.68
CA GLY A 24 -2.52 -1.90 20.13
C GLY A 24 -1.53 -2.13 18.99
N SER A 25 -0.25 -2.16 19.33
CA SER A 25 0.85 -2.33 18.36
C SER A 25 1.88 -3.41 18.75
N ILE A 26 1.75 -3.99 19.95
CA ILE A 26 2.68 -4.97 20.51
C ILE A 26 1.94 -6.28 20.72
N ILE A 27 2.56 -7.39 20.29
CA ILE A 27 2.07 -8.74 20.56
C ILE A 27 3.23 -9.64 20.97
N ASP A 28 3.07 -10.32 22.09
CA ASP A 28 4.00 -11.32 22.57
C ASP A 28 3.50 -12.72 22.20
N LEU A 29 4.30 -13.45 21.43
CA LEU A 29 3.99 -14.81 20.99
C LEU A 29 4.91 -15.80 21.70
N ARG A 30 4.34 -16.58 22.61
CA ARG A 30 5.04 -17.70 23.25
C ARG A 30 4.80 -18.99 22.47
N VAL A 31 5.85 -19.55 21.90
CA VAL A 31 5.82 -20.86 21.23
C VAL A 31 6.33 -21.92 22.19
N SER A 32 5.53 -22.97 22.41
CA SER A 32 5.91 -24.14 23.21
C SER A 32 5.65 -25.40 22.40
N CYS A 33 6.63 -26.30 22.37
CA CYS A 33 6.51 -27.59 21.68
C CYS A 33 7.11 -28.69 22.57
N PRO A 34 6.33 -29.29 23.47
CA PRO A 34 6.84 -30.27 24.44
C PRO A 34 7.38 -31.55 23.78
N GLN A 35 6.83 -31.93 22.62
CA GLN A 35 7.19 -33.17 21.90
C GLN A 35 8.26 -32.95 20.81
N CYS A 36 8.75 -31.72 20.63
CA CYS A 36 9.71 -31.43 19.55
C CYS A 36 11.03 -32.20 19.75
N THR A 37 11.53 -32.28 20.98
CA THR A 37 12.76 -33.01 21.31
C THR A 37 12.65 -34.50 20.99
N GLU A 38 11.52 -35.13 21.34
CA GLU A 38 11.25 -36.55 21.04
C GLU A 38 11.14 -36.80 19.53
N ALA A 39 10.65 -35.80 18.79
CA ALA A 39 10.55 -35.83 17.34
C ALA A 39 11.85 -35.41 16.62
N GLY A 40 12.94 -35.12 17.35
CA GLY A 40 14.21 -34.66 16.78
C GLY A 40 14.12 -33.27 16.12
N ALA A 41 13.19 -32.43 16.55
CA ALA A 41 12.93 -31.10 16.03
C ALA A 41 13.32 -30.02 17.04
N THR A 42 13.88 -28.91 16.54
CA THR A 42 14.19 -27.72 17.35
C THR A 42 13.56 -26.50 16.68
N PRO A 43 12.65 -25.76 17.36
CA PRO A 43 12.10 -24.53 16.81
C PRO A 43 13.18 -23.44 16.76
N ILE A 44 13.30 -22.77 15.61
CA ILE A 44 14.15 -21.59 15.47
C ILE A 44 13.34 -20.38 15.95
N LEU A 45 13.78 -19.78 17.06
CA LEU A 45 13.17 -18.58 17.66
C LEU A 45 14.12 -17.39 17.52
N VAL A 46 13.62 -16.18 17.80
CA VAL A 46 14.47 -14.98 17.84
C VAL A 46 15.35 -15.07 19.09
N HIS A 47 16.65 -15.30 18.90
CA HIS A 47 17.61 -15.24 20.00
C HIS A 47 17.91 -13.78 20.33
N THR A 48 17.55 -13.34 21.54
CA THR A 48 18.00 -12.09 22.14
C THR A 48 19.36 -12.33 22.78
N GLU A 49 20.42 -12.03 22.03
CA GLU A 49 21.82 -11.83 22.45
C GLU A 49 22.45 -12.81 23.46
N GLY A 50 23.45 -13.55 23.00
CA GLY A 50 24.40 -14.28 23.85
C GLY A 50 24.65 -15.71 23.39
N GLU A 51 25.89 -15.99 22.99
CA GLU A 51 26.47 -17.31 22.73
C GLU A 51 26.26 -18.01 21.36
N GLN A 52 27.35 -17.93 20.57
CA GLN A 52 27.97 -19.01 19.78
C GLN A 52 27.77 -19.08 18.24
N PRO A 53 28.75 -19.69 17.52
CA PRO A 53 29.05 -19.39 16.12
C PRO A 53 28.28 -20.29 15.14
N GLY A 54 27.33 -19.68 14.41
CA GLY A 54 26.57 -20.31 13.31
C GLY A 54 25.84 -19.30 12.43
N ARG A 55 26.35 -18.07 12.39
CA ARG A 55 25.61 -16.81 12.14
C ARG A 55 24.86 -16.67 10.82
N GLU A 56 25.17 -17.43 9.77
CA GLU A 56 24.58 -17.20 8.43
C GLU A 56 23.33 -18.04 8.13
N ARG A 57 23.28 -19.30 8.57
CA ARG A 57 22.17 -20.21 8.19
C ARG A 57 20.87 -19.89 8.94
N ASP A 58 20.97 -19.34 10.14
CA ASP A 58 19.82 -19.06 11.00
C ASP A 58 19.15 -17.70 10.70
N GLN A 59 19.87 -16.75 10.07
CA GLN A 59 19.27 -15.49 9.63
C GLN A 59 18.17 -15.69 8.59
N SER A 60 18.35 -16.68 7.71
CA SER A 60 17.36 -17.02 6.68
C SER A 60 16.09 -17.63 7.26
N HIS A 61 16.13 -18.16 8.49
CA HIS A 61 15.02 -18.84 9.16
C HIS A 61 14.42 -18.01 10.30
N ARG A 62 14.73 -16.71 10.36
CA ARG A 62 14.19 -15.80 11.38
C ARG A 62 12.66 -15.76 11.25
N PRO A 63 11.90 -16.06 12.33
CA PRO A 63 10.45 -16.03 12.26
C PRO A 63 9.95 -14.61 12.01
N PHE A 64 8.86 -14.50 11.26
CA PHE A 64 8.23 -13.23 10.91
C PHE A 64 6.71 -13.35 11.01
N LEU A 65 6.07 -12.22 11.27
CA LEU A 65 4.63 -12.09 11.20
C LEU A 65 4.24 -11.50 9.84
N MET A 66 3.48 -12.26 9.07
CA MET A 66 2.86 -11.77 7.83
C MET A 66 1.45 -11.30 8.13
N VAL A 67 1.13 -10.06 7.75
CA VAL A 67 -0.21 -9.49 7.91
C VAL A 67 -0.66 -8.91 6.58
N VAL A 68 -1.81 -9.39 6.08
CA VAL A 68 -2.47 -8.81 4.90
C VAL A 68 -3.56 -7.88 5.41
N LEU A 69 -3.34 -6.57 5.28
CA LEU A 69 -4.30 -5.55 5.69
C LEU A 69 -5.09 -5.05 4.49
N ARG A 70 -6.39 -4.87 4.68
CA ARG A 70 -7.16 -4.03 3.77
C ARG A 70 -6.83 -2.57 4.14
N PRO A 71 -6.40 -1.73 3.18
CA PRO A 71 -6.37 -0.31 3.43
C PRO A 71 -7.77 0.09 3.90
N GLY A 72 -7.87 0.73 5.06
CA GLY A 72 -9.14 1.29 5.49
C GLY A 72 -9.69 2.21 4.40
N MET A 73 -11.01 2.35 4.31
CA MET A 73 -11.67 3.31 3.42
C MET A 73 -11.30 4.79 3.70
N GLU A 74 -10.21 5.06 4.40
CA GLU A 74 -9.45 6.30 4.28
C GLU A 74 -8.54 6.27 3.04
N GLU A 75 -9.10 5.83 1.91
CA GLU A 75 -8.43 5.75 0.61
C GLU A 75 -8.09 7.13 0.01
N HIS A 76 -8.28 8.21 0.76
CA HIS A 76 -8.07 9.59 0.34
C HIS A 76 -6.81 10.25 0.95
N ALA A 77 -6.15 9.63 1.93
CA ALA A 77 -5.06 10.30 2.66
C ALA A 77 -3.63 9.90 2.24
N ARG A 78 -3.40 8.72 1.64
CA ARG A 78 -2.01 8.22 1.43
C ARG A 78 -1.67 7.59 0.09
N ARG A 79 -2.58 7.50 -0.88
CA ARG A 79 -2.11 7.61 -2.26
C ARG A 79 -1.62 9.03 -2.36
N ARG A 80 -0.31 9.24 -2.54
CA ARG A 80 0.25 10.56 -2.84
C ARG A 80 -0.56 11.06 -4.01
N ALA A 81 -1.56 11.89 -3.72
CA ALA A 81 -2.48 12.33 -4.71
C ALA A 81 -1.63 13.32 -5.51
N LYS A 82 -1.01 12.84 -6.60
CA LYS A 82 -0.81 13.69 -7.76
C LYS A 82 -2.22 14.03 -8.24
N ARG A 83 -2.93 14.87 -7.46
CA ARG A 83 -4.05 15.64 -7.97
C ARG A 83 -3.35 16.55 -8.96
N GLY A 84 -3.42 16.21 -10.24
CA GLY A 84 -3.07 17.17 -11.28
C GLY A 84 -3.79 18.46 -10.94
N LEU A 85 -3.10 19.60 -11.06
CA LEU A 85 -3.72 20.89 -10.84
C LEU A 85 -4.94 20.99 -11.76
N GLU A 86 -6.09 21.43 -11.26
CA GLU A 86 -7.25 21.73 -12.10
C GLU A 86 -7.20 23.23 -12.44
N CYS A 87 -7.46 23.59 -13.69
CA CYS A 87 -7.32 24.97 -14.14
C CYS A 87 -8.46 25.86 -13.59
N ASP A 88 -8.13 26.86 -12.77
CA ASP A 88 -9.11 27.82 -12.18
C ASP A 88 -9.23 29.15 -12.95
N GLY A 89 -8.61 29.24 -14.14
CA GLY A 89 -8.62 30.45 -14.98
C GLY A 89 -7.65 31.55 -14.55
N LYS A 90 -7.02 31.43 -13.38
CA LYS A 90 -5.99 32.36 -12.86
C LYS A 90 -4.58 31.77 -12.92
N MET A 91 -4.49 30.46 -13.13
CA MET A 91 -3.26 29.69 -13.14
C MET A 91 -2.68 29.53 -14.57
N HIS A 92 -1.44 29.97 -14.80
CA HIS A 92 -0.71 29.78 -16.07
C HIS A 92 0.20 28.55 -16.10
N ILE A 93 0.35 27.84 -14.97
CA ILE A 93 1.08 26.58 -14.92
C ILE A 93 0.25 25.42 -15.48
N CYS A 94 0.92 24.43 -16.07
CA CYS A 94 0.33 23.21 -16.59
C CYS A 94 -0.69 22.59 -15.61
N CYS A 95 -1.95 22.57 -16.05
CA CYS A 95 -3.11 22.09 -15.31
C CYS A 95 -4.06 21.33 -16.25
N LYS A 96 -4.96 20.52 -15.67
CA LYS A 96 -6.04 19.84 -16.37
C LYS A 96 -7.23 20.79 -16.51
N ARG A 97 -7.67 21.00 -17.74
CA ARG A 97 -8.90 21.70 -18.10
C ARG A 97 -10.04 20.70 -18.26
N GLN A 98 -11.17 20.97 -17.62
CA GLN A 98 -12.38 20.18 -17.82
C GLN A 98 -13.03 20.53 -19.15
N PHE A 99 -13.23 19.53 -19.99
CA PHE A 99 -13.85 19.70 -21.30
C PHE A 99 -14.79 18.53 -21.55
N TYR A 100 -16.08 18.82 -21.65
CA TYR A 100 -17.11 17.83 -21.93
C TYR A 100 -17.55 17.95 -23.38
N VAL A 101 -17.47 16.85 -24.11
CA VAL A 101 -17.91 16.75 -25.49
C VAL A 101 -19.29 16.11 -25.47
N ASN A 102 -20.28 16.89 -25.86
CA ASN A 102 -21.63 16.41 -26.10
C ASN A 102 -21.75 15.97 -27.56
N PHE A 103 -22.15 14.71 -27.79
CA PHE A 103 -22.24 14.17 -29.14
C PHE A 103 -23.33 14.82 -29.98
N LYS A 104 -24.34 15.43 -29.34
CA LYS A 104 -25.36 16.20 -30.05
C LYS A 104 -24.78 17.49 -30.66
N ASP A 105 -23.86 18.14 -29.96
CA ASP A 105 -23.31 19.44 -30.38
C ASP A 105 -22.36 19.30 -31.57
N ILE A 106 -21.77 18.11 -31.75
CA ILE A 106 -20.89 17.76 -32.88
C ILE A 106 -21.57 16.88 -33.94
N GLY A 107 -22.87 16.61 -33.81
CA GLY A 107 -23.64 15.82 -34.79
C GLY A 107 -23.31 14.33 -34.82
N TRP A 108 -22.80 13.77 -33.73
CA TRP A 108 -22.42 12.36 -33.60
C TRP A 108 -23.47 11.51 -32.87
N ASN A 109 -24.55 12.13 -32.39
CA ASN A 109 -25.64 11.44 -31.70
C ASN A 109 -26.43 10.45 -32.59
N ASP A 110 -26.19 10.45 -33.91
CA ASP A 110 -26.86 9.56 -34.85
C ASP A 110 -26.19 8.19 -34.96
N TRP A 111 -24.88 8.09 -34.68
CA TRP A 111 -24.13 6.83 -34.72
C TRP A 111 -23.60 6.41 -33.34
N ILE A 112 -23.38 7.35 -32.41
CA ILE A 112 -23.08 7.03 -31.01
C ILE A 112 -24.39 7.00 -30.22
N ILE A 113 -24.84 5.79 -29.90
CA ILE A 113 -26.12 5.54 -29.20
C ILE A 113 -26.03 5.89 -27.71
N ALA A 114 -24.88 5.60 -27.07
CA ALA A 114 -24.59 5.94 -25.68
C ALA A 114 -23.08 5.90 -25.42
N PRO A 115 -22.53 6.71 -24.48
CA PRO A 115 -23.21 7.74 -23.68
C PRO A 115 -23.60 8.99 -24.52
N PRO A 116 -24.36 9.97 -23.98
CA PRO A 116 -24.68 11.21 -24.71
C PRO A 116 -23.47 12.14 -24.93
N GLY A 117 -22.35 11.87 -24.26
CA GLY A 117 -21.10 12.61 -24.37
C GLY A 117 -20.05 12.05 -23.43
N TYR A 118 -18.86 12.66 -23.42
CA TYR A 118 -17.75 12.23 -22.58
C TYR A 118 -16.84 13.39 -22.16
N HIS A 119 -16.11 13.20 -21.06
CA HIS A 119 -15.12 14.17 -20.58
C HIS A 119 -13.79 14.02 -21.32
N ALA A 120 -13.64 14.75 -22.42
CA ALA A 120 -12.41 14.88 -23.21
C ALA A 120 -11.44 15.92 -22.60
N ASN A 121 -11.22 15.86 -21.29
CA ASN A 121 -10.35 16.80 -20.58
C ASN A 121 -8.97 16.87 -21.24
N TYR A 122 -8.34 18.05 -21.22
CA TYR A 122 -7.02 18.26 -21.81
C TYR A 122 -6.11 19.03 -20.85
N CYS A 123 -4.80 19.01 -21.11
CA CYS A 123 -3.82 19.78 -20.33
C CYS A 123 -3.48 21.07 -21.05
N GLU A 124 -3.34 22.16 -20.29
CA GLU A 124 -3.02 23.50 -20.79
C GLU A 124 -2.11 24.22 -19.79
N GLY A 125 -1.26 25.14 -20.26
CA GLY A 125 -0.34 25.93 -19.45
C GLY A 125 1.12 25.48 -19.57
N ASP A 126 2.01 26.22 -18.93
CA ASP A 126 3.46 26.04 -19.06
C ASP A 126 4.03 25.13 -17.96
N CYS A 127 5.00 24.28 -18.32
CA CYS A 127 5.79 23.50 -17.37
C CYS A 127 7.16 24.17 -17.19
N PRO A 128 7.41 24.90 -16.09
CA PRO A 128 8.74 25.44 -15.84
C PRO A 128 9.74 24.29 -15.70
N SER A 129 10.94 24.46 -16.24
CA SER A 129 11.98 23.43 -16.38
C SER A 129 12.43 22.79 -15.06
N HIS A 130 12.08 23.37 -13.91
CA HIS A 130 12.41 22.86 -12.58
C HIS A 130 11.22 22.95 -11.60
N VAL A 131 10.39 21.90 -11.54
CA VAL A 131 9.23 21.78 -10.62
C VAL A 131 9.61 21.27 -9.21
N ALA A 132 10.78 21.66 -8.69
CA ALA A 132 11.12 21.40 -7.29
C ALA A 132 10.52 22.44 -6.31
N SER A 133 9.96 23.56 -6.81
CA SER A 133 9.61 24.71 -5.95
C SER A 133 8.12 25.09 -5.90
N ILE A 134 7.22 24.40 -6.61
CA ILE A 134 5.81 24.84 -6.71
C ILE A 134 4.92 24.18 -5.65
N THR A 135 5.47 23.29 -4.83
CA THR A 135 4.75 22.73 -3.66
C THR A 135 5.01 23.50 -2.36
N GLY A 136 5.48 24.75 -2.38
CA GLY A 136 5.81 25.42 -1.12
C GLY A 136 5.97 26.92 -1.05
N SER A 137 5.79 27.71 -2.12
CA SER A 137 5.95 29.16 -2.02
C SER A 137 5.05 29.91 -3.00
N SER A 138 4.28 30.85 -2.47
CA SER A 138 3.40 31.83 -3.13
C SER A 138 2.09 31.33 -3.75
N LEU A 139 1.16 30.90 -2.89
CA LEU A 139 -0.25 31.28 -3.04
C LEU A 139 -0.72 31.86 -1.69
N SER A 140 -0.17 33.03 -1.37
CA SER A 140 -0.80 34.03 -0.49
C SER A 140 -0.36 35.41 -0.93
#